data_AF-A0A7L4I112-F1
#
_entry.id   AF-A0A7L4I112-F1
#
_cell.length_a   1.000
_cell.length_b   1.000
_cell.length_c   1.000
_cell.angle_alpha   90.00
_cell.angle_beta   90.00
_cell.angle_gamma   90.00
#
_symmetry.space_group_name_H-M   'P 1'
#
loop_
_entity.id
_entity.type
_entity.pdbx_description
1 polymer ?
#
loop_
_entity_poly.entity_id
_entity_poly.type
_entity_poly.pdbx_seq_one_letter_code
_entity_poly.pdbx_strand_id
1 'polypeptide(L)' 'HTGEKPFTCSVCAKSFNRRESLTRHVKTHSGLLRVPCAVCGKEFRDPAYLLRHQAAHSGQRPD' A
#
# COMPACT_ATOMS: atom_id res chain seq x y z
N HIS A 1 9.59 -31.54 -5.67
CA HIS A 1 8.91 -30.26 -5.94
C HIS A 1 9.95 -29.13 -6.07
N THR A 2 10.58 -28.98 -7.22
CA THR A 2 11.32 -27.77 -7.57
C THR A 2 10.30 -26.71 -7.97
N GLY A 3 9.67 -26.09 -6.98
CA GLY A 3 8.74 -24.99 -7.18
C GLY A 3 9.48 -23.71 -7.54
N GLU A 4 10.29 -23.74 -8.61
CA GLU A 4 11.03 -22.57 -9.06
C GLU A 4 10.03 -21.50 -9.47
N LYS A 5 10.05 -20.40 -8.72
CA LYS A 5 9.22 -19.22 -8.94
C LYS A 5 10.17 -18.13 -9.43
N PRO A 6 10.41 -18.05 -10.75
CA PRO A 6 11.42 -17.15 -11.31
C PRO A 6 11.06 -15.66 -11.11
N PHE A 7 9.79 -15.36 -10.82
CA PHE A 7 9.31 -14.00 -10.65
C PHE A 7 9.24 -13.62 -9.17
N THR A 8 10.31 -13.00 -8.67
CA THR A 8 10.39 -12.54 -7.27
C THR A 8 10.12 -11.06 -7.16
N CYS A 9 9.31 -10.67 -6.16
CA CYS A 9 9.04 -9.28 -5.87
C CYS A 9 10.26 -8.61 -5.24
N SER A 10 10.74 -7.54 -5.85
CA SER A 10 11.86 -6.73 -5.34
C SER A 10 11.55 -5.98 -4.05
N VAL A 11 10.28 -5.82 -3.68
CA VAL A 11 9.85 -5.07 -2.49
C VAL A 11 9.77 -5.95 -1.24
N CYS A 12 9.26 -7.18 -1.36
CA CYS A 12 9.06 -8.07 -0.20
C CYS A 12 9.60 -9.49 -0.39
N ALA A 13 10.43 -9.71 -1.42
CA ALA A 13 11.04 -11.00 -1.77
C ALA A 13 10.05 -12.16 -2.01
N LYS A 14 8.76 -11.86 -2.20
CA LYS A 14 7.74 -12.88 -2.43
C LYS A 14 7.82 -13.40 -3.87
N SER A 15 7.91 -14.72 -4.04
CA SER A 15 8.05 -15.35 -5.35
C SER A 15 6.71 -15.82 -5.94
N PHE A 16 6.59 -15.69 -7.26
CA PHE A 16 5.42 -16.03 -8.07
C PHE A 16 5.84 -16.93 -9.24
N ASN A 17 4.93 -17.81 -9.67
CA ASN A 17 5.13 -18.69 -10.82
C ASN A 17 4.78 -18.02 -12.16
N ARG A 18 4.10 -16.87 -12.13
CA ARG A 18 3.70 -16.12 -13.33
C ARG A 18 4.02 -14.63 -13.19
N ARG A 19 4.42 -14.02 -14.30
CA ARG A 19 4.72 -12.59 -14.39
C ARG A 19 3.49 -11.73 -14.09
N GLU A 20 2.31 -12.09 -14.60
CA GLU A 20 1.05 -11.37 -14.33
C GLU A 20 0.72 -11.25 -12.83
N SER A 21 0.96 -12.33 -12.07
CA SER A 21 0.74 -12.39 -10.64
C SER A 21 1.72 -11.48 -9.90
N LEU A 22 2.98 -11.47 -10.32
CA LEU A 22 3.98 -10.53 -9.81
C LEU A 22 3.59 -9.09 -10.13
N THR A 23 3.20 -8.78 -11.37
CA THR A 23 2.79 -7.41 -11.77
C THR A 23 1.60 -6.92 -10.95
N ARG A 24 0.56 -7.74 -10.77
CA ARG A 24 -0.59 -7.39 -9.92
C ARG A 24 -0.18 -7.21 -8.46
N HIS A 25 0.75 -8.01 -7.97
CA HIS A 25 1.27 -7.90 -6.62
C HIS A 25 2.14 -6.64 -6.42
N VAL A 26 3.01 -6.29 -7.37
CA VAL A 26 3.83 -5.07 -7.30
C VAL A 26 2.94 -3.82 -7.30
N LYS A 27 1.78 -3.85 -7.97
CA LYS A 27 0.77 -2.78 -7.83
C LYS A 27 0.23 -2.61 -6.41
N THR A 28 0.24 -3.67 -5.59
CA THR A 28 -0.12 -3.57 -4.17
C THR A 28 0.97 -2.92 -3.31
N HIS A 29 2.23 -2.99 -3.76
CA HIS A 29 3.39 -2.39 -3.09
C HIS A 29 3.60 -0.94 -3.47
N SER A 30 3.30 -0.58 -4.73
CA SER A 30 3.54 0.76 -5.24
C SER A 30 2.78 1.86 -4.50
N GLY A 31 1.92 1.55 -3.53
CA GLY A 31 1.23 2.55 -2.71
C GLY A 31 0.33 3.50 -3.50
N LEU A 32 0.17 3.34 -4.82
CA LEU A 32 -0.55 4.30 -5.68
C LEU A 32 -2.06 4.33 -5.41
N LEU A 33 -2.58 3.39 -4.64
CA LEU A 33 -3.92 3.46 -4.09
C LEU A 33 -3.94 3.97 -2.65
N ARG A 34 -2.82 3.92 -1.92
CA ARG A 34 -2.77 4.32 -0.53
C ARG A 34 -2.15 5.70 -0.38
N VAL A 35 -2.99 6.68 -0.10
CA VAL A 35 -2.54 8.04 0.20
C VAL A 35 -2.15 8.08 1.69
N PRO A 36 -0.92 8.47 2.05
CA PRO A 36 -0.52 8.63 3.43
C PRO A 36 -1.16 9.87 4.05
N CYS A 37 -1.59 9.74 5.30
CA CYS A 37 -2.04 10.88 6.09
C CYS A 37 -0.87 11.79 6.44
N ALA A 38 -0.95 13.06 6.04
CA ALA A 38 0.05 14.07 6.33
C ALA A 38 0.26 14.34 7.84
N VAL A 39 -0.70 13.96 8.70
CA VAL A 39 -0.61 14.20 10.15
C VAL A 39 0.08 13.05 10.89
N CYS A 40 -0.23 11.80 10.54
CA CYS A 40 0.23 10.63 11.29
C CYS A 40 0.95 9.56 10.45
N GLY A 41 1.14 9.79 9.15
CA GLY A 41 1.80 8.86 8.23
C GLY A 41 0.99 7.59 7.91
N LYS A 42 -0.24 7.46 8.41
CA LYS A 42 -1.07 6.27 8.20
C LYS A 42 -1.60 6.22 6.77
N GLU A 43 -1.46 5.07 6.11
CA GLU A 43 -1.79 4.91 4.69
C GLU A 43 -3.24 4.46 4.44
N PHE A 44 -3.96 5.15 3.56
CA PHE A 44 -5.38 4.87 3.27
C PHE A 44 -5.64 4.60 1.80
N ARG A 45 -6.28 3.47 1.50
CA ARG A 45 -6.62 3.05 0.13
C ARG A 45 -7.65 3.96 -0.57
N ASP A 46 -8.46 4.66 0.22
CA ASP A 46 -9.57 5.47 -0.27
C ASP A 46 -9.36 6.92 0.13
N PRO A 47 -9.33 7.87 -0.82
CA PRO A 47 -9.12 9.29 -0.53
C PRO A 47 -10.28 9.87 0.29
N ALA A 48 -11.51 9.38 0.11
CA ALA A 48 -12.66 9.79 0.92
C ALA A 48 -12.49 9.36 2.40
N TYR A 49 -11.95 8.16 2.64
CA TYR A 49 -11.62 7.69 3.98
C TYR A 49 -10.46 8.45 4.60
N LEU A 50 -9.44 8.78 3.79
CA LEU A 50 -8.34 9.65 4.22
C LEU A 50 -8.86 11.01 4.67
N LEU A 51 -9.73 11.66 3.88
CA LEU A 51 -10.25 12.99 4.18
C LEU A 51 -11.02 12.99 5.51
N ARG A 52 -11.87 11.98 5.74
CA ARG A 52 -12.57 11.81 7.02
C ARG A 52 -11.61 11.56 8.18
N HIS A 53 -10.56 10.78 7.94
CA HIS A 53 -9.52 10.53 8.94
C HIS A 53 -8.73 11.80 9.26
N GLN A 54 -8.39 12.62 8.26
CA GLN A 54 -7.74 13.91 8.45
C GLN A 54 -8.62 14.90 9.22
N ALA A 55 -9.93 14.93 8.95
CA ALA A 55 -10.87 15.74 9.72
C ALA A 55 -10.91 15.35 11.21
N ALA A 56 -10.69 14.08 11.54
CA ALA A 56 -10.59 13.63 12.93
C ALA A 56 -9.30 14.12 13.63
N HIS A 57 -8.23 14.40 12.87
CA HIS A 57 -7.02 15.01 13.43
C HIS A 57 -7.22 16.49 13.74
N SER A 58 -7.91 17.23 12.86
CA SER A 58 -8.22 18.65 13.07
C SER A 58 -9.20 18.92 14.23
N GLY A 59 -9.80 17.86 14.80
CA GLY A 59 -10.57 17.93 16.05
C GLY A 59 -9.69 18.03 17.31
N GLN A 60 -8.37 17.88 17.18
CA GLN A 60 -7.44 18.30 18.22
C GLN A 60 -7.28 19.81 18.11
N ARG A 61 -8.00 20.51 18.99
CA ARG A 61 -7.89 21.95 19.21
C ARG A 61 -6.40 22.34 19.12
N PRO A 62 -6.00 23.26 18.22
CA PRO A 62 -4.71 23.90 18.37
C PRO A 62 -4.75 24.61 19.73
N ASP A 63 -3.77 24.30 20.59
CA ASP A 63 -3.44 25.10 21.77
C ASP A 63 -2.86 26.44 21.31
#